data_AF-A0A7X1Y5M9-F1
#
_entry.id   AF-A0A7X1Y5M9-F1
#
_cell.length_a   1.000
_cell.length_b   1.000
_cell.length_c   1.000
_cell.angle_alpha   90.00
_cell.angle_beta   90.00
_cell.angle_gamma   90.00
#
_symmetry.space_group_name_H-M   'P 1'
#
loop_
_entity.id
_entity.type
_entity.pdbx_description
1 polymer ?
#
loop_
_entity_poly.entity_id
_entity_poly.type
_entity_poly.pdbx_seq_one_letter_code
_entity_poly.pdbx_strand_id
1 'polypeptide(L)'
;QAEQIVRRDVIPGFVAAELIVWLSEHKIIRPGHTTLQELVSEALSTERRRLGGLLAEVLDESAKAALGQLLVRDDTLSQLAALKQDAKDFGWRQMAGEREKRATLKSLHGIAKALLPKLGISQQNLLYYASLANFYTVHDLRHLKAEQTRLYLLCYAWVRYRQLTDNLVDAMAFHMKKLEDESRTGAKQSFVAEQLRRHQETPQV
;
A
#
# COMPACT_ATOMS: atom_id res chain seq x y z
N GLN A 1 -20.91 21.11 -1.58
CA GLN A 1 -19.47 21.36 -1.34
C GLN A 1 -18.80 20.32 -0.44
N ALA A 2 -19.25 20.14 0.81
CA ALA A 2 -18.58 19.23 1.76
C ALA A 2 -18.37 17.80 1.20
N GLU A 3 -19.35 17.23 0.51
CA GLU A 3 -19.21 15.93 -0.16
C GLU A 3 -18.10 15.90 -1.22
N GLN A 4 -17.91 16.98 -1.99
CA GLN A 4 -16.85 17.07 -3.00
C GLN A 4 -15.47 17.16 -2.35
N ILE A 5 -15.37 17.88 -1.22
CA ILE A 5 -14.14 17.97 -0.42
C ILE A 5 -13.77 16.59 0.14
N VAL A 6 -14.75 15.86 0.72
CA VAL A 6 -14.54 14.51 1.25
C VAL A 6 -14.05 13.53 0.18
N ARG A 7 -14.53 13.66 -1.07
CA ARG A 7 -14.03 12.83 -2.19
C ARG A 7 -12.55 13.06 -2.50
N ARG A 8 -11.97 14.20 -2.10
CA ARG A 8 -10.53 14.49 -2.20
C ARG A 8 -9.76 13.90 -1.03
N ASP A 9 -10.20 14.16 0.19
CA ASP A 9 -9.61 13.60 1.42
C ASP A 9 -10.67 13.49 2.53
N VAL A 10 -10.79 12.29 3.13
CA VAL A 10 -11.75 11.96 4.20
C VAL A 10 -11.25 12.30 5.60
N ILE A 11 -10.04 12.86 5.74
CA ILE A 11 -9.52 13.31 7.03
C ILE A 11 -10.39 14.47 7.55
N PRO A 12 -11.04 14.34 8.72
CA PRO A 12 -11.99 15.35 9.21
C PRO A 12 -11.38 16.77 9.32
N GLY A 13 -10.11 16.86 9.73
CA GLY A 13 -9.39 18.13 9.82
C GLY A 13 -9.20 18.81 8.46
N PHE A 14 -8.91 18.04 7.41
CA PHE A 14 -8.82 18.56 6.05
C PHE A 14 -10.18 19.06 5.56
N VAL A 15 -11.24 18.25 5.75
CA VAL A 15 -12.60 18.61 5.34
C VAL A 15 -13.06 19.90 6.02
N ALA A 16 -12.82 20.02 7.33
CA ALA A 16 -13.16 21.21 8.09
C ALA A 16 -12.39 22.45 7.60
N ALA A 17 -11.09 22.32 7.34
CA ALA A 17 -10.25 23.41 6.86
C ALA A 17 -10.69 23.91 5.48
N GLU A 18 -10.87 23.00 4.51
CA GLU A 18 -11.32 23.35 3.16
C GLU A 18 -12.73 23.94 3.16
N LEU A 19 -13.61 23.45 4.04
CA LEU A 19 -14.95 24.02 4.17
C LEU A 19 -14.91 25.45 4.72
N ILE A 20 -14.03 25.74 5.67
CA ILE A 20 -13.81 27.12 6.17
C ILE A 20 -13.28 28.03 5.05
N VAL A 21 -12.31 27.55 4.25
CA VAL A 21 -11.78 28.29 3.10
C VAL A 21 -12.89 28.62 2.12
N TRP A 22 -13.70 27.62 1.74
CA TRP A 22 -14.82 27.81 0.81
C TRP A 22 -15.87 28.80 1.34
N LEU A 23 -16.24 28.71 2.63
CA LEU A 23 -17.17 29.66 3.25
C LEU A 23 -16.64 31.10 3.19
N SER A 24 -15.34 31.27 3.45
CA SER A 24 -14.65 32.56 3.37
C SER A 24 -14.69 33.13 1.95
N GLU A 25 -14.37 32.31 0.93
CA GLU A 25 -14.42 32.71 -0.49
C GLU A 25 -15.82 33.14 -0.94
N HIS A 26 -16.86 32.52 -0.39
CA HIS A 26 -18.26 32.80 -0.70
C HIS A 26 -18.87 33.87 0.22
N LYS A 27 -18.06 34.50 1.08
CA LYS A 27 -18.49 35.54 2.04
C LYS A 27 -19.61 35.06 2.98
N ILE A 28 -19.63 33.77 3.31
CA ILE A 28 -20.58 33.17 4.24
C ILE A 28 -20.00 33.26 5.66
N ILE A 29 -20.79 33.72 6.62
CA ILE A 29 -20.39 33.79 8.03
C ILE A 29 -20.05 32.38 8.51
N ARG A 30 -18.87 32.23 9.13
CA ARG A 30 -18.42 30.94 9.64
C ARG A 30 -19.44 30.42 10.67
N PRO A 31 -19.99 29.21 10.47
CA PRO A 31 -20.92 28.63 11.41
C PRO A 31 -20.21 28.27 12.73
N GLY A 32 -20.99 28.11 13.80
CA GLY A 32 -20.49 27.62 15.08
C GLY A 32 -19.81 26.26 14.95
N HIS A 33 -18.94 25.94 15.92
CA HIS A 33 -18.16 24.69 15.91
C HIS A 33 -19.05 23.44 15.73
N THR A 34 -20.12 23.33 16.50
CA THR A 34 -21.04 22.17 16.47
C THR A 34 -21.65 21.99 15.08
N THR A 35 -22.12 23.07 14.46
CA THR A 35 -22.68 23.04 13.10
C THR A 35 -21.64 22.62 12.08
N LEU A 36 -20.40 23.12 12.17
CA LEU A 36 -19.33 22.70 11.27
C LEU A 36 -18.99 21.21 11.46
N GLN A 37 -18.94 20.74 12.70
CA GLN A 37 -18.69 19.34 13.04
C GLN A 37 -19.77 18.41 12.49
N GLU A 38 -21.04 18.80 12.60
CA GLU A 38 -22.19 18.05 12.05
C GLU A 38 -22.11 17.94 10.53
N LEU A 39 -21.83 19.05 9.83
CA LEU A 39 -21.66 19.06 8.38
C LEU A 39 -20.53 18.13 7.92
N VAL A 40 -19.38 18.15 8.62
CA VAL A 40 -18.26 17.25 8.32
C VAL A 40 -18.65 15.80 8.56
N SER A 41 -19.30 15.51 9.69
CA SER A 41 -19.70 14.16 10.08
C SER A 41 -20.73 13.57 9.11
N GLU A 42 -21.68 14.37 8.66
CA GLU A 42 -22.68 14.00 7.67
C GLU A 42 -22.02 13.73 6.31
N ALA A 43 -21.15 14.62 5.84
CA ALA A 43 -20.44 14.44 4.58
C ALA A 43 -19.60 13.15 4.55
N LEU A 44 -18.88 12.85 5.64
CA LEU A 44 -18.13 11.60 5.79
C LEU A 44 -19.05 10.37 5.82
N SER A 45 -20.20 10.47 6.48
CA SER A 45 -21.18 9.39 6.56
C SER A 45 -21.84 9.13 5.20
N THR A 46 -22.11 10.18 4.43
CA THR A 46 -22.63 10.08 3.07
C THR A 46 -21.61 9.43 2.13
N GLU A 47 -20.34 9.84 2.18
CA GLU A 47 -19.30 9.19 1.38
C GLU A 47 -19.14 7.71 1.74
N ARG A 48 -19.17 7.38 3.03
CA ARG A 48 -19.11 5.99 3.50
C ARG A 48 -20.28 5.15 2.98
N ARG A 49 -21.50 5.71 2.97
CA ARG A 49 -22.69 5.04 2.39
C ARG A 49 -22.56 4.89 0.88
N ARG A 50 -22.09 5.92 0.17
CA ARG A 50 -21.84 5.88 -1.28
C ARG A 50 -20.88 4.74 -1.64
N LEU A 51 -19.73 4.67 -0.98
CA LEU A 51 -18.74 3.62 -1.22
C LEU A 51 -19.28 2.24 -0.84
N GLY A 52 -20.02 2.12 0.25
CA GLY A 52 -20.65 0.86 0.64
C GLY A 52 -21.67 0.35 -0.37
N GLY A 53 -22.52 1.22 -0.91
CA GLY A 53 -23.47 0.87 -1.97
C GLY A 53 -22.77 0.42 -3.25
N LEU A 54 -21.77 1.19 -3.70
CA LEU A 54 -20.99 0.83 -4.90
C LEU A 54 -20.24 -0.50 -4.73
N LEU A 55 -19.68 -0.75 -3.55
CA LEU A 55 -19.01 -2.03 -3.28
C LEU A 55 -19.99 -3.20 -3.30
N ALA A 56 -21.20 -3.03 -2.77
CA ALA A 56 -22.24 -4.06 -2.80
C ALA A 56 -22.67 -4.41 -4.24
N GLU A 57 -22.71 -3.42 -5.14
CA GLU A 57 -23.06 -3.61 -6.55
C GLU A 57 -21.92 -4.22 -7.39
N VAL A 58 -20.68 -3.82 -7.09
CA VAL A 58 -19.53 -4.07 -7.97
C VAL A 58 -18.72 -5.31 -7.55
N LEU A 59 -18.74 -5.69 -6.27
CA LEU A 59 -18.08 -6.92 -5.80
C LEU A 59 -18.96 -8.14 -6.06
N ASP A 60 -18.46 -9.08 -6.86
CA ASP A 60 -19.04 -10.41 -6.97
C ASP A 60 -18.72 -11.28 -5.74
N GLU A 61 -19.39 -12.43 -5.63
CA GLU A 61 -19.21 -13.34 -4.50
C GLU A 61 -17.79 -13.94 -4.43
N SER A 62 -17.12 -14.10 -5.57
CA SER A 62 -15.75 -14.61 -5.60
C SER A 62 -14.76 -13.61 -4.99
N ALA A 63 -14.94 -12.32 -5.28
CA ALA A 63 -14.13 -11.24 -4.74
C ALA A 63 -14.40 -11.06 -3.25
N LYS A 64 -15.67 -11.15 -2.82
CA LYS A 64 -16.03 -11.14 -1.39
C LYS A 64 -15.38 -12.31 -0.66
N ALA A 65 -15.40 -13.50 -1.22
CA ALA A 65 -14.76 -14.68 -0.65
C ALA A 65 -13.23 -14.53 -0.56
N ALA A 66 -12.58 -14.04 -1.63
CA ALA A 66 -11.14 -13.81 -1.66
C ALA A 66 -10.70 -12.76 -0.63
N LEU A 67 -11.47 -11.69 -0.44
CA LEU A 67 -11.21 -10.70 0.62
C LEU A 67 -11.44 -11.31 2.01
N GLY A 68 -12.47 -12.14 2.18
CA GLY A 68 -12.75 -12.85 3.42
C GLY A 68 -11.63 -13.81 3.82
N GLN A 69 -11.02 -14.50 2.86
CA GLN A 69 -9.89 -15.43 3.09
C GLN A 69 -8.70 -14.74 3.75
N LEU A 70 -8.44 -13.46 3.45
CA LEU A 70 -7.37 -12.70 4.12
C LEU A 70 -7.54 -12.65 5.65
N LEU A 71 -8.79 -12.65 6.11
CA LEU A 71 -9.13 -12.57 7.52
C LEU A 71 -9.15 -13.93 8.19
N VAL A 72 -9.17 -15.05 7.46
CA VAL A 72 -9.17 -16.41 8.03
C VAL A 72 -7.82 -16.70 8.70
N ARG A 73 -7.86 -17.46 9.79
CA ARG A 73 -6.67 -17.92 10.52
C ARG A 73 -6.43 -19.38 10.16
N ASP A 74 -5.24 -19.69 9.65
CA ASP A 74 -4.77 -21.06 9.47
C ASP A 74 -3.76 -21.35 10.60
N ASP A 75 -4.24 -22.01 11.66
CA ASP A 75 -3.57 -22.58 12.85
C ASP A 75 -2.56 -21.74 13.67
N THR A 76 -1.98 -20.65 13.16
CA THR A 76 -1.00 -19.81 13.87
C THR A 76 -1.18 -18.31 13.59
N LEU A 77 -1.34 -17.90 12.33
CA LEU A 77 -1.49 -16.51 11.90
C LEU A 77 -2.52 -16.37 10.78
N SER A 78 -3.18 -15.21 10.70
CA SER A 78 -4.03 -14.89 9.54
C SER A 78 -3.16 -14.51 8.34
N GLN A 79 -3.65 -14.79 7.13
CA GLN A 79 -2.97 -14.40 5.89
C GLN A 79 -2.66 -12.90 5.85
N LEU A 80 -3.61 -12.05 6.28
CA LEU A 80 -3.39 -10.61 6.41
C LEU A 80 -2.22 -10.27 7.34
N ALA A 81 -2.07 -10.97 8.46
CA ALA A 81 -0.97 -10.73 9.40
C ALA A 81 0.40 -11.07 8.77
N ALA A 82 0.48 -12.15 8.01
CA ALA A 82 1.69 -12.51 7.26
C ALA A 82 2.01 -11.49 6.15
N LEU A 83 0.98 -10.99 5.45
CA LEU A 83 1.14 -9.99 4.40
C LEU A 83 1.62 -8.63 4.94
N LYS A 84 1.24 -8.25 6.17
CA LYS A 84 1.67 -7.01 6.83
C LYS A 84 3.16 -6.98 7.19
N GLN A 85 3.80 -8.13 7.35
CA GLN A 85 5.22 -8.17 7.71
C GLN A 85 6.07 -7.78 6.50
N ASP A 86 6.99 -6.85 6.69
CA ASP A 86 8.00 -6.47 5.69
C ASP A 86 9.25 -7.34 5.77
N ALA A 87 9.92 -7.51 4.63
CA ALA A 87 11.25 -8.09 4.59
C ALA A 87 12.24 -7.21 5.37
N LYS A 88 13.07 -7.82 6.21
CA LYS A 88 14.07 -7.11 7.02
C LYS A 88 15.35 -6.78 6.25
N ASP A 89 15.62 -7.55 5.20
CA ASP A 89 16.81 -7.44 4.36
C ASP A 89 16.51 -8.00 2.95
N PHE A 90 17.46 -7.83 2.04
CA PHE A 90 17.39 -8.36 0.67
C PHE A 90 17.94 -9.80 0.57
N GLY A 91 18.00 -10.55 1.66
CA GLY A 91 18.42 -11.95 1.65
C GLY A 91 17.47 -12.82 0.80
N TRP A 92 18.01 -13.88 0.19
CA TRP A 92 17.26 -14.72 -0.75
C TRP A 92 15.97 -15.29 -0.16
N ARG A 93 15.98 -15.69 1.13
CA ARG A 93 14.81 -16.22 1.84
C ARG A 93 13.71 -15.16 1.99
N GLN A 94 14.11 -13.93 2.32
CA GLN A 94 13.18 -12.81 2.45
C GLN A 94 12.56 -12.48 1.09
N MET A 95 13.36 -12.45 0.01
CA MET A 95 12.85 -12.18 -1.33
C MET A 95 11.95 -13.29 -1.87
N ALA A 96 12.23 -14.55 -1.53
CA ALA A 96 11.32 -15.65 -1.83
C ALA A 96 9.96 -15.46 -1.12
N GLY A 97 9.97 -15.06 0.15
CA GLY A 97 8.76 -14.74 0.91
C GLY A 97 8.00 -13.54 0.36
N GLU A 98 8.67 -12.44 -0.01
CA GLU A 98 8.02 -11.28 -0.65
C GLU A 98 7.36 -11.67 -1.98
N ARG A 99 8.01 -12.52 -2.77
CA ARG A 99 7.45 -13.06 -4.02
C ARG A 99 6.21 -13.91 -3.78
N GLU A 100 6.21 -14.74 -2.74
CA GLU A 100 5.06 -15.56 -2.34
C GLU A 100 3.88 -14.68 -1.88
N LYS A 101 4.13 -13.71 -0.98
CA LYS A 101 3.11 -12.72 -0.57
C LYS A 101 2.49 -12.01 -1.76
N ARG A 102 3.34 -11.60 -2.72
CA ARG A 102 2.89 -10.95 -3.95
C ARG A 102 2.05 -11.88 -4.82
N ALA A 103 2.39 -13.17 -4.88
CA ALA A 103 1.60 -14.16 -5.60
C ALA A 103 0.20 -14.33 -4.98
N THR A 104 0.10 -14.39 -3.65
CA THR A 104 -1.17 -14.45 -2.92
C THR A 104 -2.07 -13.24 -3.21
N LEU A 105 -1.48 -12.05 -3.29
CA LEU A 105 -2.23 -10.81 -3.60
C LEU A 105 -2.55 -10.61 -5.08
N LYS A 106 -2.04 -11.45 -5.99
CA LYS A 106 -2.14 -11.23 -7.45
C LYS A 106 -3.59 -11.18 -7.94
N SER A 107 -4.43 -12.11 -7.49
CA SER A 107 -5.85 -12.15 -7.87
C SER A 107 -6.60 -10.94 -7.33
N LEU A 108 -6.43 -10.62 -6.05
CA LEU A 108 -7.03 -9.46 -5.39
C LEU A 108 -6.58 -8.14 -6.02
N HIS A 109 -5.32 -8.03 -6.43
CA HIS A 109 -4.82 -6.87 -7.15
C HIS A 109 -5.51 -6.72 -8.52
N GLY A 110 -5.73 -7.82 -9.24
CA GLY A 110 -6.47 -7.82 -10.50
C GLY A 110 -7.90 -7.31 -10.34
N ILE A 111 -8.59 -7.78 -9.29
CA ILE A 111 -9.92 -7.29 -8.90
C ILE A 111 -9.84 -5.78 -8.59
N ALA A 112 -8.94 -5.38 -7.70
CA ALA A 112 -8.80 -3.98 -7.31
C ALA A 112 -8.51 -3.05 -8.51
N LYS A 113 -7.68 -3.49 -9.46
CA LYS A 113 -7.37 -2.76 -10.69
C LYS A 113 -8.63 -2.45 -11.52
N ALA A 114 -9.57 -3.39 -11.57
CA ALA A 114 -10.83 -3.22 -12.30
C ALA A 114 -11.88 -2.43 -11.53
N LEU A 115 -11.92 -2.56 -10.19
CA LEU A 115 -12.98 -1.98 -9.36
C LEU A 115 -12.67 -0.56 -8.86
N LEU A 116 -11.42 -0.28 -8.46
CA LEU A 116 -11.06 1.01 -7.85
C LEU A 116 -11.37 2.23 -8.74
N PRO A 117 -11.15 2.20 -10.07
CA PRO A 117 -11.55 3.33 -10.93
C PRO A 117 -13.05 3.62 -10.89
N LYS A 118 -13.90 2.60 -10.70
CA LYS A 118 -15.36 2.74 -10.64
C LYS A 118 -15.84 3.38 -9.34
N LEU A 119 -15.07 3.23 -8.26
CA LEU A 119 -15.43 3.80 -6.95
C LEU A 119 -15.23 5.32 -6.88
N GLY A 120 -14.43 5.90 -7.79
CA GLY A 120 -14.16 7.33 -7.82
C GLY A 120 -13.44 7.84 -6.56
N ILE A 121 -12.57 7.00 -5.98
CA ILE A 121 -11.81 7.31 -4.77
C ILE A 121 -10.53 8.06 -5.18
N SER A 122 -10.21 9.15 -4.50
CA SER A 122 -8.93 9.85 -4.69
C SER A 122 -7.73 8.97 -4.27
N GLN A 123 -6.54 9.27 -4.78
CA GLN A 123 -5.32 8.59 -4.34
C GLN A 123 -5.11 8.71 -2.82
N GLN A 124 -5.43 9.88 -2.24
CA GLN A 124 -5.28 10.15 -0.82
C GLN A 124 -6.23 9.27 0.02
N ASN A 125 -7.51 9.20 -0.34
CA ASN A 125 -8.49 8.34 0.32
C ASN A 125 -8.14 6.86 0.19
N LEU A 126 -7.60 6.48 -0.97
CA LEU A 126 -7.15 5.11 -1.21
C LEU A 126 -6.01 4.72 -0.26
N LEU A 127 -5.02 5.59 -0.06
CA LEU A 127 -3.92 5.36 0.88
C LEU A 127 -4.42 5.35 2.32
N TYR A 128 -5.35 6.26 2.67
CA TYR A 128 -5.99 6.29 3.97
C TYR A 128 -6.74 4.98 4.29
N TYR A 129 -7.59 4.49 3.38
CA TYR A 129 -8.30 3.23 3.61
C TYR A 129 -7.37 2.01 3.66
N ALA A 130 -6.30 2.01 2.86
CA ALA A 130 -5.27 0.97 2.95
C ALA A 130 -4.55 0.99 4.31
N SER A 131 -4.28 2.18 4.87
CA SER A 131 -3.64 2.31 6.18
C SER A 131 -4.53 1.81 7.32
N LEU A 132 -5.85 1.96 7.21
CA LEU A 132 -6.80 1.40 8.19
C LEU A 132 -6.73 -0.13 8.26
N ALA A 133 -6.52 -0.81 7.13
CA ALA A 133 -6.31 -2.25 7.14
C ALA A 133 -5.03 -2.65 7.91
N ASN A 134 -3.99 -1.80 7.89
CA ASN A 134 -2.77 -1.98 8.68
C ASN A 134 -3.01 -1.71 10.16
N PHE A 135 -3.73 -0.64 10.48
CA PHE A 135 -4.03 -0.19 11.85
C PHE A 135 -4.88 -1.20 12.63
N TYR A 136 -5.96 -1.69 12.03
CA TYR A 136 -6.86 -2.62 12.72
C TYR A 136 -6.28 -4.02 12.86
N THR A 137 -6.60 -4.69 13.97
CA THR A 137 -6.33 -6.11 14.11
C THR A 137 -7.29 -6.92 13.23
N VAL A 138 -6.94 -8.17 12.92
CA VAL A 138 -7.83 -9.09 12.19
C VAL A 138 -9.16 -9.27 12.93
N HIS A 139 -9.13 -9.27 14.26
CA HIS A 139 -10.33 -9.35 15.08
C HIS A 139 -11.22 -8.12 14.88
N ASP A 140 -10.67 -6.92 14.94
CA ASP A 140 -11.45 -5.69 14.77
C ASP A 140 -12.04 -5.58 13.37
N LEU A 141 -11.26 -5.94 12.34
CA LEU A 141 -11.72 -5.95 10.95
C LEU A 141 -12.91 -6.89 10.73
N ARG A 142 -13.02 -8.00 11.48
CA ARG A 142 -14.16 -8.93 11.38
C ARG A 142 -15.44 -8.36 12.00
N HIS A 143 -15.33 -7.43 12.95
CA HIS A 143 -16.49 -6.85 13.65
C HIS A 143 -16.95 -5.51 13.07
N LEU A 144 -16.21 -4.95 12.12
CA LEU A 144 -16.66 -3.79 11.34
C LEU A 144 -17.78 -4.18 10.37
N LYS A 145 -18.50 -3.17 9.85
CA LYS A 145 -19.46 -3.38 8.77
C LYS A 145 -18.75 -4.02 7.57
N ALA A 146 -19.33 -5.07 7.00
CA ALA A 146 -18.71 -5.85 5.92
C ALA A 146 -18.19 -4.99 4.76
N GLU A 147 -18.94 -3.97 4.33
CA GLU A 147 -18.51 -3.07 3.26
C GLU A 147 -17.28 -2.23 3.62
N GLN A 148 -17.14 -1.80 4.89
CA GLN A 148 -15.95 -1.08 5.34
C GLN A 148 -14.73 -1.99 5.33
N THR A 149 -14.88 -3.19 5.86
CA THR A 149 -13.80 -4.18 5.87
C THR A 149 -13.35 -4.51 4.44
N ARG A 150 -14.29 -4.76 3.53
CA ARG A 150 -13.99 -5.01 2.12
C ARG A 150 -13.28 -3.83 1.46
N LEU A 151 -13.73 -2.60 1.71
CA LEU A 151 -13.06 -1.39 1.21
C LEU A 151 -11.60 -1.34 1.66
N TYR A 152 -11.36 -1.50 2.96
CA TYR A 152 -10.02 -1.39 3.54
C TYR A 152 -9.10 -2.47 3.00
N LEU A 153 -9.58 -3.72 2.93
CA LEU A 153 -8.82 -4.85 2.38
C LEU A 153 -8.55 -4.70 0.88
N LEU A 154 -9.50 -4.18 0.11
CA LEU A 154 -9.33 -3.94 -1.32
C LEU A 154 -8.27 -2.86 -1.58
N CYS A 155 -8.37 -1.72 -0.88
CA CYS A 155 -7.36 -0.66 -0.93
C CYS A 155 -5.99 -1.17 -0.47
N TYR A 156 -5.95 -1.96 0.61
CA TYR A 156 -4.72 -2.58 1.10
C TYR A 156 -4.08 -3.50 0.06
N ALA A 157 -4.82 -4.44 -0.54
CA ALA A 157 -4.30 -5.35 -1.55
C ALA A 157 -3.71 -4.59 -2.75
N TRP A 158 -4.37 -3.50 -3.17
CA TRP A 158 -3.90 -2.64 -4.25
C TRP A 158 -2.58 -1.92 -3.94
N VAL A 159 -2.45 -1.35 -2.73
CA VAL A 159 -1.20 -0.70 -2.29
C VAL A 159 -0.10 -1.73 -2.05
N ARG A 160 -0.40 -2.77 -1.28
CA ARG A 160 0.56 -3.77 -0.83
C ARG A 160 1.17 -4.54 -1.99
N TYR A 161 0.39 -4.92 -3.01
CA TYR A 161 0.92 -5.62 -4.17
C TYR A 161 1.99 -4.80 -4.92
N ARG A 162 1.80 -3.48 -5.03
CA ARG A 162 2.77 -2.59 -5.65
C ARG A 162 4.00 -2.40 -4.77
N GLN A 163 3.81 -2.16 -3.48
CA GLN A 163 4.92 -2.10 -2.53
C GLN A 163 5.80 -3.36 -2.57
N LEU A 164 5.20 -4.56 -2.60
CA LEU A 164 5.95 -5.81 -2.73
C LEU A 164 6.69 -5.91 -4.07
N THR A 165 6.12 -5.34 -5.14
CA THR A 165 6.78 -5.29 -6.45
C THR A 165 7.97 -4.34 -6.42
N ASP A 166 7.81 -3.16 -5.83
CA ASP A 166 8.86 -2.15 -5.68
C ASP A 166 10.01 -2.70 -4.81
N ASN A 167 9.70 -3.34 -3.67
CA ASN A 167 10.69 -4.01 -2.81
C ASN A 167 11.54 -5.04 -3.59
N LEU A 168 10.92 -5.83 -4.47
CA LEU A 168 11.63 -6.83 -5.28
C LEU A 168 12.52 -6.18 -6.34
N VAL A 169 12.09 -5.07 -6.93
CA VAL A 169 12.89 -4.28 -7.89
C VAL A 169 14.09 -3.65 -7.18
N ASP A 170 13.90 -3.08 -6.00
CA ASP A 170 14.97 -2.50 -5.19
C ASP A 170 15.99 -3.56 -4.77
N ALA A 171 15.53 -4.73 -4.36
CA ALA A 171 16.40 -5.85 -4.01
C ALA A 171 17.23 -6.34 -5.22
N MET A 172 16.61 -6.40 -6.41
CA MET A 172 17.31 -6.76 -7.64
C MET A 172 18.41 -5.73 -7.95
N ALA A 173 18.10 -4.43 -7.86
CA ALA A 173 19.06 -3.36 -8.08
C ALA A 173 20.24 -3.43 -7.10
N PHE A 174 19.95 -3.72 -5.83
CA PHE A 174 20.98 -3.92 -4.80
C PHE A 174 21.93 -5.08 -5.13
N HIS A 175 21.40 -6.26 -5.47
CA HIS A 175 22.23 -7.43 -5.79
C HIS A 175 23.03 -7.23 -7.07
N MET A 176 22.45 -6.56 -8.08
CA MET A 176 23.16 -6.23 -9.32
C MET A 176 24.37 -5.34 -9.04
N LYS A 177 24.18 -4.29 -8.23
CA LYS A 177 25.28 -3.39 -7.83
C LYS A 177 26.37 -4.14 -7.07
N LYS A 178 25.99 -5.01 -6.14
CA LYS A 178 26.93 -5.84 -5.38
C LYS A 178 27.78 -6.73 -6.31
N LEU A 179 27.15 -7.38 -7.29
CA LEU A 179 27.84 -8.20 -8.28
C LEU A 179 28.83 -7.38 -9.13
N GLU A 180 28.43 -6.17 -9.55
CA GLU A 180 29.29 -5.26 -10.30
C GLU A 180 30.53 -4.86 -9.48
N ASP A 181 30.33 -4.50 -8.22
CA ASP A 181 31.40 -4.10 -7.30
C ASP A 181 32.37 -5.26 -7.01
N GLU A 182 31.85 -6.48 -6.81
CA GLU A 182 32.65 -7.70 -6.65
C GLU A 182 33.47 -8.01 -7.90
N SER A 183 32.86 -7.91 -9.09
CA SER A 183 33.53 -8.14 -10.38
C SER A 183 34.64 -7.12 -10.63
N ARG A 184 34.37 -5.83 -10.35
CA ARG A 184 35.33 -4.74 -10.45
C ARG A 184 36.52 -4.95 -9.50
N THR A 185 36.24 -5.41 -8.28
CA THR A 185 37.27 -5.68 -7.28
C THR A 185 38.13 -6.88 -7.70
N GLY A 186 37.51 -7.97 -8.17
CA GLY A 186 38.22 -9.13 -8.70
C GLY A 186 39.10 -8.77 -9.90
N ALA A 187 38.59 -7.99 -10.85
CA ALA A 187 39.37 -7.53 -12.01
C ALA A 187 40.60 -6.69 -11.60
N LYS A 188 40.44 -5.79 -10.63
CA LYS A 188 41.57 -5.01 -10.08
C LYS A 188 42.62 -5.90 -9.41
N GLN A 189 42.19 -6.88 -8.62
CA GLN A 189 43.08 -7.82 -7.95
C GLN A 189 43.85 -8.67 -8.96
N SER A 190 43.18 -9.22 -9.98
CA SER A 190 43.83 -9.97 -11.06
C SER A 190 44.82 -9.11 -11.84
N PHE A 191 44.47 -7.86 -12.14
CA PHE A 191 45.37 -6.93 -12.82
C PHE A 191 46.64 -6.66 -11.99
N VAL A 192 46.49 -6.39 -10.70
CA VAL A 192 47.63 -6.17 -9.79
C VAL A 192 48.50 -7.43 -9.67
N ALA A 193 47.87 -8.61 -9.54
CA ALA A 193 48.59 -9.89 -9.46
C ALA A 193 49.42 -10.15 -10.72
N GLU A 194 48.87 -9.88 -11.91
CA GLU A 194 49.56 -10.02 -13.18
C GLU A 194 50.71 -9.02 -13.34
N GLN A 195 50.55 -7.78 -12.89
CA GLN A 195 51.64 -6.78 -12.87
C GLN A 195 52.80 -7.22 -11.97
N LEU A 196 52.51 -7.71 -10.76
CA LEU A 196 53.52 -8.22 -9.84
C LEU A 196 54.28 -9.42 -10.43
N ARG A 197 53.55 -10.33 -11.08
CA ARG A 197 54.13 -11.50 -11.72
C ARG A 197 55.07 -11.13 -12.88
N ARG A 198 54.65 -10.18 -13.73
CA ARG A 198 55.51 -9.65 -14.81
C ARG A 198 56.75 -8.96 -14.28
N HIS A 199 56.66 -8.21 -13.19
CA HIS A 199 57.83 -7.60 -12.55
C HIS A 199 58.81 -8.63 -11.96
N GLN A 200 58.33 -9.79 -11.47
CA GLN A 200 59.20 -10.87 -11.00
C GLN A 200 59.85 -11.67 -12.14
N GLU A 201 59.16 -11.79 -13.28
CA GLU A 201 59.66 -12.51 -14.47
C GLU A 201 60.64 -11.68 -15.32
N THR A 202 60.83 -10.38 -15.03
CA THR A 202 61.81 -9.53 -15.71
C THR A 202 63.12 -9.49 -14.90
N PRO A 203 64.25 -10.06 -15.36
CA PRO A 203 65.51 -9.99 -14.64
C PRO A 203 66.02 -8.54 -14.63
N GLN A 204 66.41 -8.04 -13.46
CA GLN A 204 67.19 -6.80 -13.38
C GLN A 204 68.56 -7.08 -14.02
N VAL A 205 68.83 -6.41 -15.15
CA VAL A 205 70.13 -6.36 -15.83
C VAL A 205 71.05 -5.40 -15.11
#